data_AF-A0A6M0SGZ6-F1
#
_entry.id   AF-A0A6M0SGZ6-F1
#
_cell.length_a   1.000
_cell.length_b   1.000
_cell.length_c   1.000
_cell.angle_alpha   90.00
_cell.angle_beta   90.00
_cell.angle_gamma   90.00
#
_symmetry.space_group_name_H-M   'P 1'
#
loop_
_entity.id
_entity.type
_entity.pdbx_description
1 polymer ?
#
loop_
_entity_poly.entity_id
_entity_poly.type
_entity_poly.pdbx_seq_one_letter_code
_entity_poly.pdbx_strand_id
1 'polypeptide(L)'
;MAQFRTSRGHRPTNVGFAPSLPASPDANAEDYGLDGTMGAADLLVLSYLNWPQNYTSISDRFGFPAQRSESADYYSISGHQWVAIYYDSTGNATGYSISDSQ
;
A
#
# COMPACT_ATOMS: atom_id res chain seq x y z
N MET A 1 28.46 33.28 -2.25
CA MET A 1 27.10 33.64 -2.73
C MET A 1 26.46 32.40 -3.35
N ALA A 2 25.15 32.25 -3.12
CA ALA A 2 24.43 31.00 -2.99
C ALA A 2 24.41 30.06 -4.21
N GLN A 3 24.46 28.76 -3.91
CA GLN A 3 24.18 27.66 -4.83
C GLN A 3 22.67 27.56 -5.06
N PHE A 4 22.22 27.67 -6.30
CA PHE A 4 20.89 27.21 -6.70
C PHE A 4 21.04 25.85 -7.38
N ARG A 5 20.67 24.78 -6.67
CA ARG A 5 20.38 23.48 -7.29
C ARG A 5 18.87 23.34 -7.37
N THR A 6 18.37 23.39 -8.59
CA THR A 6 17.00 23.03 -8.94
C THR A 6 16.84 21.52 -8.73
N SER A 7 16.34 21.12 -7.56
CA SER A 7 15.87 19.76 -7.33
C SER A 7 14.58 19.57 -8.14
N ARG A 8 14.72 18.99 -9.35
CA ARG A 8 13.61 18.31 -10.03
C ARG A 8 13.04 17.29 -9.06
N GLY A 9 11.74 17.36 -8.81
CA GLY A 9 11.01 16.52 -7.88
C GLY A 9 11.25 15.04 -8.12
N HIS A 10 12.15 14.46 -7.34
CA HIS A 10 12.14 13.05 -7.04
C HIS A 10 11.10 12.92 -5.93
N ARG A 11 9.85 12.58 -6.30
CA ARG A 11 8.92 12.07 -5.28
C ARG A 11 9.65 10.91 -4.62
N PRO A 12 9.89 10.93 -3.30
CA PRO A 12 10.40 9.74 -2.65
C PRO A 12 9.38 8.64 -2.94
N THR A 13 9.79 7.63 -3.71
CA THR A 13 9.11 6.33 -3.72
C THR A 13 9.27 5.85 -2.29
N ASN A 14 8.23 6.02 -1.46
CA ASN A 14 8.27 5.51 -0.11
C ASN A 14 8.43 3.99 -0.23
N VAL A 15 9.61 3.49 0.16
CA VAL A 15 9.91 2.06 0.20
C VAL A 15 9.63 1.57 1.61
N GLY A 16 8.67 0.66 1.76
CA GLY A 16 8.20 0.18 3.06
C GLY A 16 7.07 1.02 3.64
N PHE A 17 7.18 1.41 4.91
CA PHE A 17 6.08 2.10 5.59
C PHE A 17 5.93 3.56 5.11
N ALA A 18 4.76 3.89 4.57
CA ALA A 18 4.43 5.16 3.93
C ALA A 18 3.23 5.86 4.63
N PRO A 19 3.39 6.31 5.89
CA PRO A 19 2.27 6.81 6.71
C PRO A 19 1.61 8.10 6.18
N SER A 20 2.23 8.78 5.22
CA SER A 20 1.67 9.98 4.60
C SER A 20 0.69 9.69 3.46
N LEU A 21 0.59 8.43 3.00
CA LEU A 21 -0.36 8.03 1.96
C LEU A 21 -1.65 7.50 2.59
N PRO A 22 -2.83 7.77 1.99
CA PRO A 22 -4.12 7.35 2.54
C PRO A 22 -4.34 5.85 2.38
N ALA A 23 -4.66 5.15 3.48
CA ALA A 23 -4.88 3.71 3.43
C ALA A 23 -6.32 3.32 3.08
N SER A 24 -7.27 4.25 3.19
CA SER A 24 -8.65 4.05 2.76
C SER A 24 -8.74 3.95 1.23
N PRO A 25 -9.64 3.11 0.70
CA PRO A 25 -9.89 3.04 -0.75
C PRO A 25 -10.16 4.41 -1.37
N ASP A 26 -9.56 4.65 -2.53
CA ASP A 26 -9.80 5.87 -3.31
C ASP A 26 -11.08 5.76 -4.16
N ALA A 27 -11.50 6.86 -4.80
CA ALA A 27 -12.74 6.91 -5.57
C ALA A 27 -12.76 6.01 -6.82
N ASN A 28 -11.60 5.51 -7.26
CA ASN A 28 -11.44 4.61 -8.39
C ASN A 28 -11.16 3.16 -7.93
N ALA A 29 -11.17 2.89 -6.63
CA ALA A 29 -11.01 1.55 -6.12
C ALA A 29 -12.28 0.73 -6.42
N GLU A 30 -12.11 -0.40 -7.07
CA GLU A 30 -13.19 -1.33 -7.41
C GLU A 30 -13.20 -2.51 -6.44
N ASP A 31 -14.40 -3.03 -6.15
CA ASP A 31 -14.56 -4.25 -5.36
C ASP A 31 -13.88 -5.43 -6.08
N TYR A 32 -12.92 -6.06 -5.40
CA TYR A 32 -12.21 -7.21 -5.93
C TYR A 32 -12.93 -8.53 -5.62
N GLY A 33 -13.89 -8.51 -4.69
CA GLY A 33 -14.87 -9.58 -4.47
C GLY A 33 -14.45 -10.70 -3.51
N LEU A 34 -13.36 -10.53 -2.74
CA LEU A 34 -12.87 -11.49 -1.74
C LEU A 34 -12.84 -10.85 -0.35
N ASP A 35 -12.86 -11.68 0.71
CA ASP A 35 -12.95 -11.24 2.12
C ASP A 35 -12.01 -10.06 2.44
N GLY A 36 -10.81 -10.05 1.83
CA GLY A 36 -9.97 -8.85 1.73
C GLY A 36 -9.55 -8.29 3.07
N THR A 37 -9.47 -9.16 4.08
CA THR A 37 -9.17 -8.78 5.46
C THR A 37 -7.73 -9.12 5.86
N MET A 38 -7.08 -8.24 6.62
CA MET A 38 -5.80 -8.50 7.27
C MET A 38 -5.94 -8.53 8.79
N GLY A 39 -5.40 -9.57 9.42
CA GLY A 39 -5.32 -9.65 10.88
C GLY A 39 -4.02 -9.05 11.44
N ALA A 40 -3.92 -9.00 12.77
CA ALA A 40 -2.72 -8.51 13.45
C ALA A 40 -1.43 -9.29 13.06
N ALA A 41 -1.55 -10.59 12.78
CA ALA A 41 -0.43 -11.41 12.32
C ALA A 41 0.05 -10.98 10.91
N ASP A 42 -0.88 -10.62 10.02
CA ASP A 42 -0.58 -10.15 8.67
C ASP A 42 0.11 -8.79 8.71
N LEU A 43 -0.36 -7.88 9.56
CA LEU A 43 0.28 -6.58 9.78
C LEU A 43 1.70 -6.70 10.31
N LEU A 44 1.94 -7.65 11.22
CA LEU A 44 3.28 -7.93 11.72
C LEU A 44 4.20 -8.39 10.58
N VAL A 45 3.74 -9.35 9.77
CA VAL A 45 4.50 -9.83 8.59
C VAL A 45 4.77 -8.69 7.62
N LEU A 46 3.75 -7.88 7.30
CA LEU A 46 3.84 -6.76 6.37
C LEU A 46 4.93 -5.76 6.80
N SER A 47 5.06 -5.52 8.11
CA SER A 47 6.09 -4.63 8.67
C SER A 47 7.53 -5.15 8.54
N TYR A 48 7.71 -6.46 8.32
CA TYR A 48 9.02 -7.12 8.17
C TYR A 48 9.36 -7.49 6.73
N LEU A 49 8.51 -7.16 5.75
CA LEU A 49 8.83 -7.42 4.35
C LEU A 49 10.04 -6.59 3.89
N ASN A 50 10.89 -7.22 3.08
CA ASN A 50 11.99 -6.54 2.40
C ASN A 50 11.48 -5.94 1.09
N TRP A 51 11.01 -4.70 1.13
CA TRP A 51 10.47 -4.01 -0.05
C TRP A 51 11.57 -3.67 -1.09
N PRO A 52 11.25 -3.65 -2.41
CA PRO A 52 9.94 -3.90 -3.01
C PRO A 52 9.60 -5.40 -3.07
N GLN A 53 8.31 -5.70 -3.20
CA GLN A 53 7.77 -7.05 -3.37
C GLN A 53 7.02 -7.12 -4.71
N ASN A 54 7.12 -8.23 -5.44
CA ASN A 54 6.28 -8.39 -6.63
C ASN A 54 4.83 -8.70 -6.23
N TYR A 55 3.87 -8.41 -7.13
CA TYR A 55 2.44 -8.63 -6.89
C TYR A 55 2.11 -10.05 -6.43
N THR A 56 2.68 -11.08 -7.10
CA THR A 56 2.41 -12.49 -6.75
C THR A 56 2.82 -12.81 -5.32
N SER A 57 3.97 -12.30 -4.85
CA SER A 57 4.43 -12.51 -3.47
C SER A 57 3.52 -11.84 -2.44
N ILE A 58 2.92 -10.69 -2.76
CA ILE A 58 1.92 -10.05 -1.90
C ILE A 58 0.64 -10.88 -1.88
N SER A 59 0.09 -11.23 -3.05
CA SER A 59 -1.18 -11.96 -3.15
C SER A 59 -1.10 -13.38 -2.57
N ASP A 60 0.03 -14.06 -2.74
CA ASP A 60 0.25 -15.40 -2.16
C ASP A 60 0.33 -15.34 -0.64
N ARG A 61 0.83 -14.22 -0.09
CA ARG A 61 1.05 -14.08 1.36
C ARG A 61 -0.19 -13.60 2.11
N PHE A 62 -0.91 -12.63 1.55
CA PHE A 62 -2.03 -11.95 2.23
C PHE A 62 -3.39 -12.23 1.59
N GLY A 63 -3.41 -13.02 0.51
CA GLY A 63 -4.60 -13.19 -0.31
C GLY A 63 -4.85 -11.98 -1.20
N PHE A 64 -6.07 -11.91 -1.72
CA PHE A 64 -6.51 -10.81 -2.57
C PHE A 64 -7.12 -9.67 -1.75
N PRO A 65 -7.01 -8.41 -2.21
CA PRO A 65 -7.58 -7.29 -1.48
C PRO A 65 -9.11 -7.30 -1.49
N ALA A 66 -9.71 -6.48 -0.62
CA ALA A 66 -11.14 -6.19 -0.66
C ALA A 66 -11.46 -5.28 -1.85
N GLN A 67 -10.64 -4.24 -2.04
CA GLN A 67 -10.76 -3.30 -3.14
C GLN A 67 -9.41 -3.05 -3.80
N ARG A 68 -9.43 -2.66 -5.07
CA ARG A 68 -8.20 -2.40 -5.83
C ARG A 68 -8.35 -1.21 -6.75
N SER A 69 -7.33 -0.36 -6.81
CA SER A 69 -7.16 0.65 -7.85
C SER A 69 -5.93 0.35 -8.71
N GLU A 70 -5.65 1.18 -9.72
CA GLU A 70 -4.46 1.03 -10.56
C GLU A 70 -3.13 1.09 -9.79
N SER A 71 -3.14 1.71 -8.60
CA SER A 71 -1.93 2.01 -7.83
C SER A 71 -1.89 1.39 -6.43
N ALA A 72 -2.98 0.75 -5.99
CA ALA A 72 -3.05 0.21 -4.64
C ALA A 72 -4.01 -0.97 -4.48
N ASP A 73 -3.65 -1.86 -3.57
CA ASP A 73 -4.51 -2.92 -3.04
C ASP A 73 -4.96 -2.53 -1.63
N TYR A 74 -6.26 -2.62 -1.34
CA TYR A 74 -6.87 -2.20 -0.09
C TYR A 74 -7.43 -3.40 0.69
N TYR A 75 -6.97 -3.54 1.94
CA TYR A 75 -7.39 -4.60 2.87
C TYR A 75 -8.04 -4.02 4.12
N SER A 76 -9.11 -4.63 4.62
CA SER A 76 -9.78 -4.22 5.87
C SER A 76 -9.17 -4.94 7.08
N ILE A 77 -8.93 -4.26 8.20
CA ILE A 77 -8.40 -4.90 9.43
C ILE A 77 -9.52 -5.29 10.40
N SER A 78 -10.54 -4.44 10.53
CA SER A 78 -11.60 -4.58 11.53
C SER A 78 -12.86 -3.79 11.17
N GLY A 79 -13.16 -3.69 9.87
CA GLY A 79 -14.31 -2.94 9.33
C GLY A 79 -14.16 -1.41 9.36
N HIS A 80 -13.32 -0.88 10.25
CA HIS A 80 -13.10 0.55 10.44
C HIS A 80 -11.65 0.99 10.22
N GLN A 81 -10.78 0.09 9.77
CA GLN A 81 -9.37 0.38 9.54
C GLN A 81 -8.93 -0.32 8.26
N TRP A 82 -8.09 0.36 7.50
CA TRP A 82 -7.62 -0.09 6.19
C TRP A 82 -6.10 -0.13 6.12
N VAL A 83 -5.61 -1.06 5.31
CA VAL A 83 -4.25 -1.12 4.81
C VAL A 83 -4.28 -0.89 3.32
N ALA A 84 -3.46 0.03 2.82
CA ALA A 84 -3.18 0.11 1.39
C ALA A 84 -1.76 -0.36 1.13
N ILE A 85 -1.60 -1.28 0.19
CA ILE A 85 -0.30 -1.66 -0.38
C ILE A 85 -0.17 -0.96 -1.73
N TYR A 86 0.86 -0.14 -1.90
CA TYR A 86 1.06 0.68 -3.11
C TYR A 86 1.99 0.02 -4.10
N TYR A 87 1.66 0.17 -5.37
CA TYR A 87 2.42 -0.37 -6.49
C TYR A 87 3.05 0.74 -7.34
N ASP A 88 4.26 0.48 -7.83
CA ASP A 88 4.87 1.29 -8.87
C ASP A 88 4.32 0.95 -10.27
N SER A 89 4.74 1.72 -11.27
CA SER A 89 4.32 1.52 -12.67
C SER A 89 4.79 0.20 -13.29
N THR A 90 5.64 -0.56 -12.60
CA THR A 90 6.10 -1.89 -13.03
C THR A 90 5.32 -3.03 -12.35
N GLY A 91 4.35 -2.70 -11.50
CA GLY A 91 3.54 -3.67 -10.76
C GLY A 91 4.23 -4.23 -9.52
N ASN A 92 5.32 -3.60 -9.05
CA ASN A 92 5.96 -3.98 -7.79
C ASN A 92 5.37 -3.18 -6.65
N ALA A 93 4.99 -3.88 -5.59
CA ALA A 93 4.57 -3.28 -4.34
C ALA A 93 5.78 -2.60 -3.70
N THR A 94 5.72 -1.29 -3.50
CA THR A 94 6.84 -0.51 -2.95
C THR A 94 6.69 -0.23 -1.48
N GLY A 95 5.46 -0.25 -0.96
CA GLY A 95 5.23 0.06 0.44
C GLY A 95 3.77 -0.07 0.85
N TYR A 96 3.48 0.32 2.09
CA TYR A 96 2.14 0.26 2.64
C TYR A 96 1.83 1.44 3.57
N SER A 97 0.55 1.75 3.73
CA SER A 97 0.04 2.67 4.75
C SER A 97 -1.06 1.98 5.54
N ILE A 98 -1.35 2.51 6.72
CA ILE A 98 -2.43 2.08 7.58
C ILE A 98 -3.18 3.33 8.04
N SER A 99 -4.50 3.34 7.93
CA SER A 99 -5.34 4.43 8.42
C SER A 99 -6.67 3.91 8.92
N ASP A 100 -7.22 4.60 9.90
CA ASP A 100 -8.62 4.42 10.27
C ASP A 100 -9.50 4.92 9.12
N SER A 101 -10.64 4.26 8.90
CA SER A 101 -11.69 4.80 8.05
C SER A 101 -12.22 6.06 8.73
N GLN A 102 -12.22 7.19 8.02
CA GLN A 102 -12.86 8.41 8.51
C GLN A 102 -14.36 8.21 8.73
#